data_AF-A0A6B2GAM7-F1
#
_entry.id   AF-A0A6B2GAM7-F1
#
_cell.length_a   1.000
_cell.length_b   1.000
_cell.length_c   1.000
_cell.angle_alpha   90.00
_cell.angle_beta   90.00
_cell.angle_gamma   90.00
#
_symmetry.space_group_name_H-M   'P 1'
#
loop_
_entity.id
_entity.type
_entity.pdbx_description
1 polymer ?
#
loop_
_entity_poly.entity_id
_entity_poly.type
_entity_poly.pdbx_seq_one_letter_code
_entity_poly.pdbx_strand_id
1 'polypeptide(L)' 'MATITLKGNTINTVGNLPKVGSSAPDFTLTAGNLSKVSLADYKGFKLILNIFPSIDTGTCAASVRQF' A
#
# COMPACT_ATOMS: atom_id res chain seq x y z
N MET A 1 -3.80 -15.09 -5.22
CA MET A 1 -4.86 -14.13 -4.88
C MET A 1 -5.07 -14.15 -3.37
N ALA A 2 -5.25 -12.98 -2.74
CA ALA A 2 -5.63 -12.89 -1.34
C ALA A 2 -7.14 -12.63 -1.23
N THR A 3 -7.79 -13.29 -0.28
CA THR A 3 -9.22 -13.13 0.00
C THR A 3 -9.39 -12.11 1.12
N ILE A 4 -10.20 -11.08 0.86
CA ILE A 4 -10.53 -10.01 1.81
C ILE A 4 -12.04 -9.79 1.86
N THR A 5 -12.52 -9.10 2.90
CA THR A 5 -13.95 -8.78 3.05
C THR A 5 -14.17 -7.28 2.95
N LEU A 6 -15.18 -6.86 2.18
CA LEU A 6 -15.61 -5.47 2.06
C LEU A 6 -17.10 -5.39 2.38
N LYS A 7 -17.43 -4.74 3.50
CA LYS A 7 -18.81 -4.64 4.02
C LYS A 7 -19.51 -6.01 4.12
N GLY A 8 -18.76 -7.03 4.56
CA GLY A 8 -19.25 -8.41 4.69
C GLY A 8 -19.20 -9.24 3.40
N ASN A 9 -18.95 -8.64 2.24
CA ASN A 9 -18.83 -9.37 0.98
C ASN A 9 -17.39 -9.84 0.75
N THR A 10 -17.23 -11.09 0.35
CA THR A 10 -15.93 -11.65 0.00
C THR A 10 -15.48 -11.11 -1.36
N ILE A 11 -14.28 -10.55 -1.42
CA ILE A 11 -13.64 -10.05 -2.63
C ILE A 11 -12.18 -10.55 -2.70
N ASN A 12 -11.65 -10.64 -3.92
CA ASN A 12 -10.31 -11.16 -4.17
C ASN A 12 -9.40 -10.07 -4.76
N THR A 13 -8.15 -10.04 -4.30
CA THR A 13 -7.11 -9.20 -4.92
C THR A 13 -6.57 -9.88 -6.19
N VAL A 14 -6.05 -9.08 -7.12
CA VAL A 14 -5.45 -9.56 -8.38
C VAL A 14 -4.16 -10.36 -8.20
N GLY A 15 -3.52 -10.27 -7.03
CA GLY A 15 -2.26 -10.93 -6.70
C GLY A 15 -2.18 -11.39 -5.25
N ASN A 16 -1.01 -11.85 -4.82
CA ASN A 16 -0.71 -12.18 -3.43
C ASN A 16 0.13 -11.09 -2.78
N LEU A 17 0.03 -10.96 -1.46
CA LEU A 17 0.95 -10.14 -0.69
C LEU A 17 2.33 -10.81 -0.59
N PRO A 18 3.44 -10.03 -0.59
CA PRO A 18 4.77 -10.57 -0.39
C PRO A 18 4.89 -11.22 0.99
N LYS A 19 5.65 -12.32 1.08
CA LYS A 19 5.87 -13.03 2.34
C LYS A 19 6.92 -12.30 3.18
N VAL A 20 6.85 -12.45 4.50
CA VAL A 20 7.92 -11.94 5.38
C VAL A 20 9.25 -12.59 4.99
N GLY A 21 10.30 -11.78 4.85
CA GLY A 21 11.63 -12.23 4.45
C GLY A 21 11.87 -12.31 2.93
N SER A 22 10.83 -12.16 2.08
CA SER A 22 11.05 -12.01 0.64
C SER A 22 11.44 -10.58 0.28
N SER A 23 12.23 -10.41 -0.78
CA SER A 23 12.50 -9.11 -1.37
C SER A 23 11.19 -8.41 -1.76
N ALA A 24 11.08 -7.12 -1.45
CA ALA A 24 9.93 -6.32 -1.84
C ALA A 24 9.86 -6.22 -3.38
N PRO A 25 8.68 -6.41 -3.99
CA PRO A 25 8.49 -6.14 -5.41
C PRO A 25 8.78 -4.68 -5.74
N ASP A 26 9.40 -4.44 -6.89
CA ASP A 26 9.66 -3.08 -7.36
C ASP A 26 8.34 -2.36 -7.69
N PHE A 27 8.35 -1.04 -7.57
CA PHE A 27 7.22 -0.19 -7.91
C PHE A 27 7.69 1.13 -8.52
N THR A 28 6.81 1.75 -9.30
CA THR A 28 6.91 3.15 -9.69
C THR A 28 5.54 3.79 -9.46
N LEU A 29 5.50 4.82 -8.63
CA LEU A 29 4.30 5.54 -8.23
C LEU A 29 4.44 7.03 -8.57
N THR A 30 3.33 7.75 -8.50
CA THR A 30 3.27 9.20 -8.69
C THR A 30 3.19 9.88 -7.33
N ALA A 31 4.12 10.78 -7.03
CA ALA A 31 4.13 11.57 -5.81
C ALA A 31 3.13 12.73 -5.88
N GLY A 32 2.87 13.40 -4.74
CA GLY A 32 1.92 14.52 -4.66
C GLY A 32 2.31 15.75 -5.49
N ASN A 33 3.59 15.89 -5.83
CA ASN A 33 4.11 16.92 -6.75
C ASN A 33 4.17 16.43 -8.21
N LEU A 34 3.54 15.30 -8.53
CA LEU A 34 3.50 14.65 -9.84
C LEU A 34 4.83 14.06 -10.34
N SER A 35 5.88 14.07 -9.52
CA SER A 35 7.12 13.37 -9.88
C SER A 35 6.95 11.86 -9.76
N LYS A 36 7.80 11.11 -10.48
CA LYS A 36 7.91 9.65 -10.29
C LYS A 36 8.67 9.36 -9.02
N VAL A 37 8.26 8.30 -8.33
CA VAL A 37 8.99 7.73 -7.19
C VAL A 37 8.99 6.20 -7.29
N SER A 38 10.10 5.58 -6.93
CA SER A 38 10.35 4.15 -7.05
C SER A 38 10.85 3.54 -5.75
N LEU A 39 10.90 2.21 -5.67
CA LEU A 39 11.48 1.53 -4.50
C LEU A 39 12.96 1.91 -4.29
N ALA A 40 13.70 2.15 -5.38
CA ALA A 40 15.11 2.50 -5.35
C ALA A 40 15.38 3.84 -4.63
N ASP A 41 14.44 4.78 -4.71
CA ASP A 41 14.56 6.10 -4.08
C ASP A 41 14.58 6.03 -2.53
N TYR A 42 14.13 4.91 -1.96
CA TYR A 42 14.08 4.68 -0.50
C TYR A 42 15.19 3.75 0.01
N LYS A 43 16.21 3.46 -0.81
CA LYS A 43 17.30 2.55 -0.42
C LYS A 43 18.03 3.06 0.83
N GLY A 44 18.26 2.16 1.79
CA GLY A 44 18.92 2.47 3.06
C GLY A 44 17.96 2.86 4.19
N PHE A 45 16.68 3.06 3.89
CA PHE A 45 15.65 3.34 4.89
C PHE A 45 14.76 2.13 5.14
N LYS A 46 14.19 2.05 6.35
CA LYS A 46 13.06 1.17 6.62
C LYS A 46 11.80 1.84 6.05
N LEU A 47 11.25 1.26 4.99
CA LEU A 47 10.06 1.77 4.32
C LEU A 47 8.79 1.06 4.84
N ILE A 48 7.79 1.83 5.27
CA ILE A 48 6.46 1.34 5.62
C ILE A 48 5.49 1.75 4.51
N LEU A 49 4.87 0.77 3.85
CA LEU A 49 3.85 1.00 2.82
C LEU A 49 2.46 0.92 3.45
N ASN A 50 1.87 2.07 3.76
CA ASN A 50 0.50 2.17 4.29
C ASN A 50 -0.51 2.32 3.13
N ILE A 51 -1.23 1.25 2.80
CA ILE A 51 -2.02 1.13 1.55
C ILE A 51 -3.51 1.20 1.85
N PHE A 52 -4.24 2.05 1.11
CA PHE A 52 -5.68 2.29 1.28
C PHE A 52 -6.45 2.14 -0.04
N PRO A 53 -7.75 1.80 0.00
CA PRO A 53 -8.62 1.94 -1.17
C PRO A 53 -8.74 3.40 -1.63
N SER A 54 -8.88 4.34 -0.69
CA SER A 54 -8.83 5.78 -0.91
C SER A 54 -8.56 6.51 0.40
N ILE A 55 -7.54 7.38 0.41
CA ILE A 55 -7.21 8.21 1.58
C ILE A 55 -8.25 9.31 1.85
N ASP A 56 -9.03 9.68 0.83
CA ASP A 56 -10.05 10.74 0.88
C ASP A 56 -11.38 10.28 1.51
N THR A 57 -11.30 9.34 2.45
CA THR A 57 -12.46 8.84 3.19
C THR A 57 -12.20 8.96 4.69
N GLY A 58 -13.23 9.32 5.46
CA GLY A 58 -13.08 9.61 6.89
C GLY A 58 -12.42 8.49 7.71
N THR A 59 -12.65 7.23 7.35
CA THR A 59 -12.05 6.06 8.03
C THR A 59 -10.57 5.88 7.67
N CYS A 60 -10.20 6.02 6.39
CA CYS A 60 -8.80 5.89 5.98
C CYS A 60 -7.96 7.06 6.50
N ALA A 61 -8.51 8.29 6.46
CA ALA A 61 -7.85 9.47 7.01
C ALA A 61 -7.62 9.38 8.52
N ALA A 62 -8.56 8.81 9.28
CA ALA A 62 -8.39 8.57 10.72
C ALA A 62 -7.26 7.57 11.02
N SER A 63 -7.17 6.49 10.25
CA SER A 63 -6.08 5.49 10.35
C SER A 63 -4.71 6.13 10.14
N VAL A 64 -4.56 6.98 9.12
CA VAL A 64 -3.29 7.68 8.82
C VAL A 64 -2.87 8.62 9.95
N ARG A 65 -3.81 9.32 10.59
CA ARG A 65 -3.48 10.29 11.66
C ARG A 65 -3.03 9.63 12.96
N GLN A 66 -3.46 8.40 13.21
CA GLN A 66 -3.20 7.69 14.46
C GLN A 66 -1.94 6.82 14.42
N PHE A 67 -1.55 6.38 13.23
CA PHE A 67 -0.35 5.56 12.98
C PHE A 67 0.93 6.39 13.02
#